data_AF-A0A1V6IV73-F1
#
_entry.id   AF-A0A1V6IV73-F1
#
_cell.length_a   1.000
_cell.length_b   1.000
_cell.length_c   1.000
_cell.angle_alpha   90.00
_cell.angle_beta   90.00
_cell.angle_gamma   90.00
#
_symmetry.space_group_name_H-M   'P 1'
#
loop_
_entity.id
_entity.type
_entity.pdbx_description
1 polymer ?
#
loop_
_entity_poly.entity_id
_entity_poly.type
_entity_poly.pdbx_seq_one_letter_code
_entity_poly.pdbx_strand_id
1 'polypeptide(L)'
;MGVNPLKWVYVHGYAEANDHWNVLEREGYGFSPAIEIAGRTALKQAGVAIGDIDFFDLYSCFPVAVQVTRDMLGIPENDSRDLTVTGGLPYFGGPGNNYVMHSMAQMIEVLRRHPGRTGLVTGNSFYMTKHSTAVCSTRPPENNAAATADTRTCQQAVDKRPKYEIDPTPSGRATVDTYTVIYDRDNLANKGIVIGKEENGKRFAAFTPSDPSLFSAMIEKDFCGVTGRVVSKDKINLFTPD
;
A
#
# COMPACT_ATOMS: atom_id res chain seq x y z
N MET A 1 16.92 -22.23 -29.33
CA MET A 1 15.50 -22.65 -29.22
C MET A 1 14.65 -21.73 -30.09
N GLY A 2 13.68 -22.25 -30.84
CA GLY A 2 12.82 -21.50 -31.79
C GLY A 2 11.50 -21.02 -31.20
N VAL A 3 11.53 -20.25 -30.10
CA VAL A 3 10.32 -19.66 -29.50
C VAL A 3 9.78 -18.58 -30.43
N ASN A 4 8.51 -18.68 -30.83
CA ASN A 4 7.86 -17.70 -31.71
C ASN A 4 7.93 -16.28 -31.11
N PRO A 5 8.51 -15.28 -31.81
CA PRO A 5 8.60 -13.89 -31.34
C PRO A 5 7.26 -13.25 -30.97
N LEU A 6 6.14 -13.70 -31.57
CA LEU A 6 4.79 -13.22 -31.22
C LEU A 6 4.36 -13.58 -29.79
N LYS A 7 5.07 -14.50 -29.13
CA LYS A 7 4.84 -14.85 -27.72
C LYS A 7 5.65 -13.98 -26.75
N TRP A 8 6.53 -13.11 -27.25
CA TRP A 8 7.43 -12.36 -26.39
C TRP A 8 6.71 -11.16 -25.77
N VAL A 9 6.91 -11.01 -24.46
CA VAL A 9 6.51 -9.84 -23.68
C VAL A 9 7.74 -9.44 -22.88
N TYR A 10 8.06 -8.16 -22.92
CA TYR A 10 9.25 -7.59 -22.32
C TYR A 10 8.87 -6.76 -21.11
N VAL A 11 9.72 -6.80 -20.09
CA VAL A 11 9.67 -5.86 -18.98
C VAL A 11 10.45 -4.61 -19.41
N HIS A 12 9.74 -3.49 -19.51
CA HIS A 12 10.28 -2.18 -19.86
C HIS A 12 10.75 -1.42 -18.63
N GLY A 13 10.12 -1.66 -17.48
CA GLY A 13 10.46 -1.02 -16.21
C GLY A 13 10.15 -1.92 -15.04
N TYR A 14 11.02 -1.90 -14.03
CA TYR A 14 10.85 -2.60 -12.77
C TYR A 14 11.46 -1.81 -11.62
N ALA A 15 10.73 -1.76 -10.50
CA ALA A 15 11.26 -1.24 -9.25
C ALA A 15 10.59 -1.90 -8.05
N GLU A 16 11.30 -1.89 -6.94
CA GLU A 16 10.83 -2.39 -5.65
C GLU A 16 11.32 -1.46 -4.54
N ALA A 17 10.50 -1.31 -3.49
CA ALA A 17 10.87 -0.61 -2.28
C ALA A 17 9.95 -1.02 -1.14
N ASN A 18 10.42 -0.82 0.08
CA ASN A 18 9.61 -1.02 1.28
C ASN A 18 9.40 0.31 2.00
N ASP A 19 8.17 0.57 2.41
CA ASP A 19 7.89 1.58 3.43
C ASP A 19 8.57 1.19 4.75
N HIS A 20 8.66 2.15 5.68
CA HIS A 20 9.17 1.86 7.01
C HIS A 20 8.40 0.69 7.64
N TRP A 21 9.18 -0.30 8.11
CA TRP A 21 8.67 -1.61 8.49
C TRP A 21 7.68 -1.52 9.65
N ASN A 22 8.01 -0.70 10.65
CA ASN A 22 7.10 -0.44 11.75
C ASN A 22 6.09 0.64 11.33
N VAL A 23 4.81 0.28 11.33
CA VAL A 23 3.71 1.17 10.95
C VAL A 23 3.70 2.46 11.78
N LEU A 24 4.12 2.41 13.05
CA LEU A 24 4.18 3.59 13.90
C LEU A 24 5.23 4.61 13.45
N GLU A 25 6.29 4.20 12.75
CA GLU A 25 7.35 5.10 12.29
C GLU A 25 6.97 5.87 11.02
N ARG A 26 5.93 5.44 10.29
CA ARG A 26 5.63 5.96 8.93
C ARG A 26 5.18 7.41 8.95
N GLU A 27 5.44 8.18 7.91
CA GLU A 27 5.06 9.61 7.88
C GLU A 27 3.53 9.82 7.99
N GLY A 28 2.73 8.90 7.46
CA GLY A 28 1.27 8.88 7.59
C GLY A 28 0.68 7.54 7.15
N TYR A 29 -0.65 7.46 7.11
CA TYR A 29 -1.39 6.22 6.87
C TYR A 29 -2.20 6.21 5.56
N GLY A 30 -2.37 7.37 4.92
CA GLY A 30 -3.10 7.53 3.66
C GLY A 30 -2.21 7.66 2.42
N PHE A 31 -0.90 7.41 2.52
CA PHE A 31 0.04 7.47 1.40
C PHE A 31 1.23 6.52 1.60
N SER A 32 2.00 6.29 0.54
CA SER A 32 3.17 5.42 0.56
C SER A 32 4.30 6.00 -0.30
N PRO A 33 5.37 6.53 0.32
CA PRO A 33 6.56 6.95 -0.41
C PRO A 33 7.19 5.80 -1.23
N ALA A 34 7.11 4.56 -0.74
CA ALA A 34 7.64 3.41 -1.46
C ALA A 34 6.89 3.14 -2.77
N ILE A 35 5.56 3.21 -2.78
CA ILE A 35 4.76 3.09 -4.02
C ILE A 35 5.09 4.23 -4.98
N GLU A 36 5.10 5.48 -4.51
CA GLU A 36 5.42 6.65 -5.33
C GLU A 36 6.80 6.50 -6.01
N ILE A 37 7.82 6.17 -5.22
CA ILE A 37 9.21 6.06 -5.70
C ILE A 37 9.37 4.87 -6.65
N ALA A 38 8.85 3.69 -6.30
CA ALA A 38 8.96 2.51 -7.14
C ALA A 38 8.18 2.70 -8.45
N GLY A 39 6.94 3.18 -8.37
CA GLY A 39 6.09 3.45 -9.52
C GLY A 39 6.72 4.43 -10.51
N ARG A 40 7.17 5.59 -10.02
CA ARG A 40 7.87 6.59 -10.85
C ARG A 40 9.15 6.04 -11.47
N THR A 41 9.88 5.21 -10.73
CA THR A 41 11.13 4.61 -11.23
C THR A 41 10.86 3.61 -12.34
N ALA A 42 9.86 2.72 -12.18
CA ALA A 42 9.47 1.76 -13.21
C ALA A 42 8.94 2.47 -14.47
N LEU A 43 8.09 3.49 -14.33
CA LEU A 43 7.59 4.30 -15.45
C LEU A 43 8.75 5.01 -16.18
N LYS A 44 9.69 5.60 -15.44
CA LYS A 44 10.87 6.26 -16.01
C LYS A 44 11.77 5.28 -16.79
N GLN A 45 12.02 4.08 -16.26
CA GLN A 45 12.79 3.05 -16.97
C GLN A 45 12.09 2.64 -18.27
N ALA A 46 10.76 2.54 -18.24
CA ALA A 46 9.96 2.20 -19.40
C ALA A 46 9.79 3.33 -20.41
N GLY A 47 10.20 4.56 -20.08
CA GLY A 47 10.08 5.72 -20.96
C GLY A 47 8.64 6.16 -21.21
N VAL A 48 7.72 5.86 -20.29
CA VAL A 48 6.27 6.17 -20.41
C VAL A 48 5.76 6.97 -19.21
N ALA A 49 4.71 7.75 -19.41
CA ALA A 49 3.94 8.36 -18.33
C ALA A 49 2.81 7.42 -17.87
N ILE A 50 2.22 7.71 -16.70
CA ILE A 50 1.07 6.94 -16.20
C ILE A 50 -0.15 7.02 -17.14
N GLY A 51 -0.29 8.12 -17.88
CA GLY A 51 -1.33 8.30 -18.91
C GLY A 51 -1.16 7.39 -20.13
N ASP A 52 0.04 6.87 -20.37
CA ASP A 52 0.34 5.99 -21.51
C ASP A 52 0.11 4.50 -21.21
N ILE A 53 -0.23 4.15 -19.96
CA ILE A 53 -0.53 2.78 -19.57
C ILE A 53 -1.93 2.39 -20.08
N ASP A 54 -2.03 1.30 -20.84
CA ASP A 54 -3.32 0.86 -21.38
C ASP A 54 -4.07 -0.06 -20.41
N PHE A 55 -3.34 -0.87 -19.64
CA PHE A 55 -3.92 -1.88 -18.75
C PHE A 55 -3.25 -1.87 -17.37
N PHE A 56 -4.06 -1.98 -16.32
CA PHE A 56 -3.57 -2.07 -14.94
C PHE A 56 -3.88 -3.42 -14.32
N ASP A 57 -3.00 -3.88 -13.43
CA ASP A 57 -3.37 -4.75 -12.33
C ASP A 57 -2.79 -4.21 -11.02
N LEU A 58 -3.61 -3.46 -10.30
CA LEU A 58 -3.25 -2.95 -8.98
C LEU A 58 -3.56 -4.01 -7.92
N TYR A 59 -2.58 -4.33 -7.07
CA TYR A 59 -2.79 -5.23 -5.94
C TYR A 59 -3.90 -4.72 -5.00
N SER A 60 -4.78 -5.62 -4.57
CA SER A 60 -6.11 -5.22 -4.07
C SER A 60 -6.64 -6.03 -2.88
N CYS A 61 -5.78 -6.46 -1.94
CA CYS A 61 -6.23 -7.19 -0.74
C CYS A 61 -7.28 -6.43 0.10
N PHE A 62 -7.17 -5.10 0.15
CA PHE A 62 -8.13 -4.18 0.76
C PHE A 62 -8.26 -2.93 -0.11
N PRO A 63 -9.39 -2.18 -0.03
CA PRO A 63 -9.60 -0.98 -0.84
C PRO A 63 -8.48 0.06 -0.73
N VAL A 64 -7.91 0.23 0.46
CA VAL A 64 -6.81 1.18 0.72
C VAL A 64 -5.59 0.93 -0.15
N ALA A 65 -5.27 -0.34 -0.47
CA ALA A 65 -4.12 -0.67 -1.31
C ALA A 65 -4.31 -0.12 -2.74
N VAL A 66 -5.55 -0.20 -3.27
CA VAL A 66 -5.89 0.33 -4.60
C VAL A 66 -5.91 1.86 -4.57
N GLN A 67 -6.59 2.45 -3.59
CA GLN A 67 -6.75 3.90 -3.46
C GLN A 67 -5.39 4.61 -3.32
N VAL A 68 -4.56 4.18 -2.37
CA VAL A 68 -3.23 4.76 -2.18
C VAL A 68 -2.35 4.53 -3.40
N THR A 69 -2.39 3.34 -4.03
CA THR A 69 -1.59 3.10 -5.23
C THR A 69 -1.99 4.03 -6.37
N ARG A 70 -3.30 4.18 -6.60
CA ARG A 70 -3.85 5.10 -7.60
C ARG A 70 -3.34 6.52 -7.37
N ASP A 71 -3.46 7.02 -6.15
CA ASP A 71 -3.08 8.38 -5.80
C ASP A 71 -1.56 8.60 -5.92
N MET A 72 -0.74 7.65 -5.45
CA MET A 72 0.73 7.72 -5.53
C MET A 72 1.27 7.59 -6.96
N LEU A 73 0.56 6.90 -7.85
CA LEU A 73 0.93 6.82 -9.27
C LEU A 73 0.38 8.00 -10.09
N GLY A 74 -0.50 8.83 -9.51
CA GLY A 74 -1.15 9.93 -10.20
C GLY A 74 -2.22 9.47 -11.20
N ILE A 75 -2.88 8.34 -10.94
CA ILE A 75 -4.05 7.89 -11.72
C ILE A 75 -5.26 8.74 -11.27
N PRO A 76 -5.97 9.43 -12.17
CA PRO A 76 -7.13 10.25 -11.80
C PRO A 76 -8.28 9.44 -11.17
N GLU A 77 -9.06 10.06 -10.28
CA GLU A 77 -10.24 9.40 -9.70
C GLU A 77 -11.32 9.06 -10.73
N ASN A 78 -11.40 9.87 -11.80
CA ASN A 78 -12.34 9.70 -12.91
C ASN A 78 -11.72 8.97 -14.11
N ASP A 79 -10.61 8.26 -13.90
CA ASP A 79 -9.99 7.44 -14.94
C ASP A 79 -10.96 6.35 -15.41
N SER A 80 -11.15 6.26 -16.73
CA SER A 80 -12.07 5.28 -17.33
C SER A 80 -11.44 3.90 -17.53
N ARG A 81 -10.13 3.75 -17.31
CA ARG A 81 -9.42 2.48 -17.47
C ARG A 81 -9.69 1.57 -16.26
N ASP A 82 -9.86 0.28 -16.52
CA ASP A 82 -9.99 -0.71 -15.46
C ASP A 82 -8.68 -0.80 -14.66
N LEU A 83 -8.81 -0.87 -13.32
CA LEU A 83 -7.66 -0.98 -12.40
C LEU A 83 -7.16 -2.42 -12.21
N THR A 84 -7.80 -3.40 -12.84
CA THR A 84 -7.40 -4.81 -12.82
C THR A 84 -7.76 -5.52 -14.12
N VAL A 85 -6.84 -6.36 -14.60
CA VAL A 85 -7.09 -7.32 -15.68
C VAL A 85 -7.43 -8.72 -15.15
N THR A 86 -7.26 -8.93 -13.85
CA THR A 86 -7.41 -10.22 -13.16
C THR A 86 -8.75 -10.33 -12.42
N GLY A 87 -9.28 -9.21 -11.93
CA GLY A 87 -10.56 -9.14 -11.19
C GLY A 87 -10.42 -8.76 -9.71
N GLY A 88 -9.19 -8.54 -9.22
CA GLY A 88 -8.93 -8.13 -7.85
C GLY A 88 -8.99 -9.26 -6.82
N LEU A 89 -8.19 -9.14 -5.76
CA LEU A 89 -7.93 -10.21 -4.81
C LEU A 89 -9.19 -10.76 -4.08
N PRO A 90 -10.16 -9.94 -3.65
CA PRO A 90 -11.36 -10.41 -2.96
C PRO A 90 -12.30 -11.24 -3.85
N TYR A 91 -12.26 -11.04 -5.17
CA TYR A 91 -13.21 -11.60 -6.12
C TYR A 91 -12.61 -12.71 -7.01
N PHE A 92 -11.31 -12.60 -7.32
CA PHE A 92 -10.59 -13.59 -8.14
C PHE A 92 -10.39 -14.93 -7.40
N GLY A 93 -10.28 -14.89 -6.06
CA GLY A 93 -10.21 -16.06 -5.20
C GLY A 93 -8.80 -16.64 -5.03
N GLY A 94 -8.23 -16.46 -3.83
CA GLY A 94 -7.46 -17.52 -3.17
C GLY A 94 -5.93 -17.63 -3.30
N PRO A 95 -5.16 -16.90 -4.13
CA PRO A 95 -3.71 -17.05 -4.07
C PRO A 95 -3.06 -16.21 -2.97
N GLY A 96 -3.78 -15.24 -2.36
CA GLY A 96 -3.27 -14.40 -1.26
C GLY A 96 -1.90 -13.79 -1.59
N ASN A 97 -0.85 -14.40 -1.05
CA ASN A 97 0.54 -14.02 -1.31
C ASN A 97 1.00 -14.24 -2.78
N ASN A 98 0.37 -15.16 -3.51
CA ASN A 98 0.71 -15.51 -4.90
C ASN A 98 -0.17 -14.79 -5.95
N TYR A 99 -1.05 -13.87 -5.54
CA TYR A 99 -1.95 -13.16 -6.45
C TYR A 99 -1.24 -12.49 -7.62
N VAL A 100 -0.12 -11.80 -7.34
CA VAL A 100 0.63 -11.04 -8.35
C VAL A 100 1.17 -11.93 -9.47
N MET A 101 1.45 -13.20 -9.20
CA MET A 101 1.88 -14.14 -10.25
C MET A 101 0.75 -14.38 -11.27
N HIS A 102 -0.50 -14.48 -10.80
CA HIS A 102 -1.66 -14.57 -11.68
C HIS A 102 -1.90 -13.26 -12.43
N SER A 103 -1.74 -12.11 -11.77
CA SER A 103 -1.78 -10.81 -12.44
C SER A 103 -0.78 -10.69 -13.57
N MET A 104 0.45 -11.12 -13.36
CA MET A 104 1.49 -11.12 -14.40
C MET A 104 1.14 -12.07 -15.56
N ALA A 105 0.67 -13.28 -15.27
CA ALA A 105 0.27 -14.23 -16.30
C ALA A 105 -0.90 -13.68 -17.15
N GLN A 106 -1.90 -13.09 -16.50
CA GLN A 106 -3.05 -12.48 -17.15
C GLN A 106 -2.64 -11.25 -17.97
N MET A 107 -1.78 -10.38 -17.42
CA MET A 107 -1.26 -9.21 -18.13
C MET A 107 -0.50 -9.62 -19.40
N ILE A 108 0.31 -10.68 -19.35
CA ILE A 108 1.00 -11.22 -20.53
C ILE A 108 0.01 -11.64 -21.62
N GLU A 109 -1.08 -12.34 -21.26
CA GLU A 109 -2.11 -12.74 -22.21
C GLU A 109 -2.87 -11.55 -22.80
N VAL A 110 -3.18 -10.54 -21.97
CA VAL A 110 -3.79 -9.29 -22.43
C VAL A 110 -2.88 -8.57 -23.42
N LEU A 111 -1.60 -8.42 -23.12
CA LEU A 111 -0.64 -7.72 -23.99
C LEU A 111 -0.40 -8.46 -25.31
N ARG A 112 -0.38 -9.80 -25.31
CA ARG A 112 -0.28 -10.59 -26.54
C ARG A 112 -1.49 -10.40 -27.47
N ARG A 113 -2.68 -10.19 -26.90
CA ARG A 113 -3.91 -9.88 -27.67
C ARG A 113 -3.97 -8.43 -28.15
N HIS A 114 -3.17 -7.55 -27.55
CA HIS A 114 -3.09 -6.14 -27.91
C HIS A 114 -1.63 -5.69 -28.16
N PRO A 115 -0.98 -6.17 -29.24
CA PRO A 115 0.43 -5.90 -29.48
C PRO A 115 0.76 -4.41 -29.49
N GLY A 116 1.83 -4.05 -28.79
CA GLY A 116 2.34 -2.68 -28.67
C GLY A 116 1.66 -1.79 -27.65
N ARG A 117 0.66 -2.31 -26.93
CA ARG A 117 0.11 -1.69 -25.72
C ARG A 117 1.02 -1.90 -24.52
N THR A 118 0.78 -1.14 -23.47
CA THR A 118 1.58 -1.13 -22.23
C THR A 118 0.73 -1.53 -21.03
N GLY A 119 1.25 -2.43 -20.22
CA GLY A 119 0.59 -2.90 -18.99
C GLY A 119 1.42 -2.56 -17.76
N LEU A 120 0.75 -2.21 -16.65
CA LEU A 120 1.37 -1.98 -15.35
C LEU A 120 0.79 -2.94 -14.31
N VAL A 121 1.66 -3.66 -13.59
CA VAL A 121 1.28 -4.56 -12.51
C VAL A 121 1.96 -4.11 -11.22
N THR A 122 1.21 -4.01 -10.13
CA THR A 122 1.77 -3.73 -8.80
C THR A 122 1.69 -4.94 -7.88
N GLY A 123 2.70 -5.08 -7.02
CA GLY A 123 2.72 -6.04 -5.93
C GLY A 123 2.71 -5.31 -4.59
N ASN A 124 2.00 -5.88 -3.62
CA ASN A 124 1.94 -5.37 -2.26
C ASN A 124 1.94 -6.54 -1.26
N SER A 125 2.61 -6.36 -0.13
CA SER A 125 2.65 -7.36 0.95
C SER A 125 2.63 -6.74 2.34
N PHE A 126 2.14 -7.51 3.31
CA PHE A 126 2.03 -7.13 4.73
C PHE A 126 1.12 -5.92 4.95
N TYR A 127 1.40 -5.04 5.93
CA TYR A 127 0.63 -3.82 6.19
C TYR A 127 0.97 -2.70 5.20
N MET A 128 0.87 -2.96 3.90
CA MET A 128 1.40 -2.07 2.86
C MET A 128 2.88 -1.72 3.09
N THR A 129 3.69 -2.74 3.36
CA THR A 129 5.10 -2.56 3.71
C THR A 129 6.01 -2.74 2.51
N LYS A 130 5.74 -3.76 1.68
CA LYS A 130 6.62 -4.11 0.55
C LYS A 130 5.89 -3.89 -0.74
N HIS A 131 6.56 -3.24 -1.69
CA HIS A 131 5.95 -2.84 -2.95
C HIS A 131 6.85 -3.19 -4.13
N SER A 132 6.23 -3.63 -5.22
CA SER A 132 6.88 -3.78 -6.51
C SER A 132 6.01 -3.21 -7.62
N THR A 133 6.63 -2.76 -8.70
CA THR A 133 5.93 -2.27 -9.89
C THR A 133 6.67 -2.75 -11.12
N ALA A 134 5.93 -3.31 -12.08
CA ALA A 134 6.45 -3.73 -13.37
C ALA A 134 5.64 -3.10 -14.50
N VAL A 135 6.34 -2.62 -15.53
CA VAL A 135 5.76 -2.11 -16.78
C VAL A 135 6.17 -3.06 -17.90
N CYS A 136 5.20 -3.56 -18.66
CA CYS A 136 5.39 -4.59 -19.67
C CYS A 136 4.78 -4.21 -21.02
N SER A 137 5.39 -4.66 -22.12
CA SER A 137 4.83 -4.53 -23.48
C SER A 137 5.35 -5.64 -24.40
N THR A 138 4.68 -5.91 -25.52
CA THR A 138 5.21 -6.77 -26.58
C THR A 138 6.24 -6.07 -27.47
N ARG A 139 6.33 -4.73 -27.41
CA ARG A 139 7.42 -3.99 -28.08
C ARG A 139 8.73 -4.32 -27.38
N PRO A 140 9.83 -4.62 -28.10
CA PRO A 140 11.14 -4.70 -27.48
C PRO A 140 11.50 -3.35 -26.85
N PRO A 141 12.16 -3.33 -25.68
CA PRO A 141 12.61 -2.09 -25.07
C PRO A 141 13.79 -1.50 -25.87
N GLU A 142 13.88 -0.17 -25.93
CA GLU A 142 14.97 0.53 -26.63
C GLU A 142 16.34 0.32 -25.96
N ASN A 143 16.32 0.05 -24.66
CA ASN A 143 17.49 -0.20 -23.83
C ASN A 143 17.17 -1.22 -22.73
N ASN A 144 18.19 -1.66 -21.99
CA ASN A 144 18.06 -2.66 -20.94
C ASN A 144 17.91 -2.06 -19.53
N ALA A 145 17.38 -0.83 -19.38
CA ALA A 145 17.35 -0.12 -18.09
C ALA A 145 16.70 -0.95 -16.96
N ALA A 146 15.60 -1.65 -17.23
CA ALA A 146 14.96 -2.51 -16.24
C ALA A 146 15.83 -3.70 -15.81
N ALA A 147 16.57 -4.30 -16.75
CA ALA A 147 17.40 -5.47 -16.49
C ALA A 147 18.70 -5.15 -15.75
N THR A 148 19.15 -3.88 -15.80
CA THR A 148 20.41 -3.44 -15.18
C THR A 148 20.21 -2.46 -14.01
N ALA A 149 18.96 -2.19 -13.63
CA ALA A 149 18.64 -1.28 -12.54
C ALA A 149 19.17 -1.78 -11.18
N ASP A 150 19.81 -0.90 -10.41
CA ASP A 150 20.11 -1.16 -9.00
C ASP A 150 18.85 -0.94 -8.15
N THR A 151 18.21 -2.05 -7.73
CA THR A 151 16.96 -2.02 -6.96
C THR A 151 17.11 -1.34 -5.60
N ARG A 152 18.32 -1.21 -5.06
CA ARG A 152 18.59 -0.52 -3.79
C ARG A 152 18.35 0.98 -3.87
N THR A 153 18.41 1.57 -5.07
CA THR A 153 18.25 3.02 -5.28
C THR A 153 16.91 3.51 -4.74
N CYS A 154 15.83 2.76 -4.99
CA CYS A 154 14.50 3.10 -4.50
C CYS A 154 14.44 3.02 -2.98
N GLN A 155 14.98 1.95 -2.39
CA GLN A 155 15.01 1.78 -0.93
C GLN A 155 15.80 2.91 -0.25
N GLN A 156 16.97 3.29 -0.77
CA GLN A 156 17.76 4.41 -0.23
C GLN A 156 17.02 5.75 -0.26
N ALA A 157 16.12 5.95 -1.22
CA ALA A 157 15.28 7.14 -1.28
C ALA A 157 14.15 7.09 -0.25
N VAL A 158 13.54 5.91 -0.05
CA VAL A 158 12.52 5.71 1.00
C VAL A 158 13.12 5.85 2.40
N ASP A 159 14.32 5.31 2.65
CA ASP A 159 14.97 5.35 3.96
C ASP A 159 15.31 6.78 4.44
N LYS A 160 15.33 7.75 3.51
CA LYS A 160 15.52 9.18 3.80
C LYS A 160 14.21 9.90 4.14
N ARG A 161 13.06 9.24 4.01
CA ARG A 161 11.76 9.82 4.37
C ARG A 161 11.66 9.96 5.90
N PRO A 162 10.84 10.90 6.40
CA PRO A 162 10.66 11.09 7.83
C PRO A 162 10.24 9.81 8.58
N LYS A 163 10.77 9.66 9.79
CA LYS A 163 10.37 8.64 10.77
C LYS A 163 9.87 9.30 12.03
N TYR A 164 8.73 8.84 12.54
CA TYR A 164 8.31 9.19 13.90
C TYR A 164 9.05 8.33 14.92
N GLU A 165 9.48 8.97 16.00
CA GLU A 165 9.88 8.26 17.21
C GLU A 165 8.67 7.60 17.86
N ILE A 166 8.90 6.45 18.49
CA ILE A 166 7.87 5.68 19.18
C ILE A 166 8.12 5.76 20.68
N ASP A 167 7.09 6.05 21.45
CA ASP A 167 7.10 5.80 22.89
C ASP A 167 6.45 4.44 23.18
N PRO A 168 7.21 3.44 23.65
CA PRO A 168 6.65 2.14 24.02
C PRO A 168 5.87 2.19 25.35
N THR A 169 6.09 3.23 26.15
CA THR A 169 5.49 3.43 27.48
C THR A 169 4.89 4.84 27.62
N PRO A 170 3.99 5.24 26.71
CA PRO A 170 3.43 6.58 26.67
C PRO A 170 2.65 6.88 27.96
N SER A 171 2.70 8.13 28.39
CA SER A 171 2.06 8.58 29.62
C SER A 171 1.80 10.08 29.56
N GLY A 172 0.54 10.45 29.34
CA GLY A 172 0.17 11.86 29.28
C GLY A 172 -1.00 12.15 28.36
N ARG A 173 -1.12 13.42 27.97
CA ARG A 173 -2.10 13.88 26.99
C ARG A 173 -1.67 13.45 25.59
N ALA A 174 -2.65 13.05 24.80
CA ALA A 174 -2.44 12.56 23.44
C ALA A 174 -3.61 12.90 22.51
N THR A 175 -3.34 12.84 21.22
CA THR A 175 -4.31 13.00 20.14
C THR A 175 -4.28 11.79 19.21
N VAL A 176 -5.44 11.30 18.78
CA VAL A 176 -5.56 10.16 17.86
C VAL A 176 -5.21 10.57 16.43
N ASP A 177 -4.24 9.86 15.81
CA ASP A 177 -3.90 9.99 14.38
C ASP A 177 -4.82 9.10 13.52
N THR A 178 -5.12 7.87 13.97
CA THR A 178 -6.02 6.92 13.30
C THR A 178 -6.50 5.85 14.27
N TYR A 179 -7.54 5.11 13.91
CA TYR A 179 -8.18 4.13 14.79
C TYR A 179 -8.87 3.01 14.02
N THR A 180 -9.23 1.95 14.72
CA THR A 180 -10.13 0.90 14.23
C THR A 180 -10.90 0.27 15.38
N VAL A 181 -12.03 -0.35 15.06
CA VAL A 181 -12.81 -1.17 15.99
C VAL A 181 -12.84 -2.60 15.48
N ILE A 182 -12.41 -3.54 16.33
CA ILE A 182 -12.42 -4.97 16.05
C ILE A 182 -13.75 -5.55 16.53
N TYR A 183 -14.43 -6.23 15.61
CA TYR A 183 -15.61 -7.03 15.90
C TYR A 183 -15.20 -8.47 16.22
N ASP A 184 -15.92 -9.12 17.13
CA ASP A 184 -15.74 -10.53 17.44
C ASP A 184 -16.52 -11.46 16.48
N ARG A 185 -16.52 -12.77 16.79
CA ARG A 185 -17.16 -13.79 15.95
C ARG A 185 -18.69 -13.72 15.96
N ASP A 186 -19.27 -13.08 16.97
CA ASP A 186 -20.70 -12.87 17.10
C ASP A 186 -21.14 -11.52 16.51
N ASN A 187 -20.23 -10.87 15.76
CA ASN A 187 -20.42 -9.56 15.13
C ASN A 187 -20.69 -8.44 16.14
N LEU A 188 -20.09 -8.53 17.34
CA LEU A 188 -20.16 -7.50 18.36
C LEU A 188 -18.87 -6.70 18.42
N ALA A 189 -18.97 -5.37 18.53
CA ALA A 189 -17.82 -4.51 18.72
C ALA A 189 -17.12 -4.86 20.05
N ASN A 190 -15.85 -5.26 19.98
CA ASN A 190 -15.15 -5.90 21.09
C ASN A 190 -13.95 -5.10 21.59
N LYS A 191 -13.21 -4.46 20.68
CA LYS A 191 -11.97 -3.70 21.02
C LYS A 191 -11.80 -2.49 20.13
N GLY A 192 -11.47 -1.35 20.73
CA GLY A 192 -10.94 -0.19 20.03
C GLY A 192 -9.41 -0.20 20.05
N ILE A 193 -8.80 0.13 18.92
CA ILE A 193 -7.35 0.37 18.80
C ILE A 193 -7.17 1.77 18.25
N VAL A 194 -6.27 2.52 18.86
CA VAL A 194 -5.83 3.82 18.35
C VAL A 194 -4.33 3.81 18.10
N ILE A 195 -3.93 4.56 17.09
CA ILE A 195 -2.58 5.09 16.97
C ILE A 195 -2.68 6.58 17.20
N GLY A 196 -1.87 7.10 18.10
CA GLY A 196 -1.89 8.51 18.47
C GLY A 196 -0.50 9.08 18.69
N LYS A 197 -0.47 10.38 18.96
CA LYS A 197 0.73 11.14 19.32
C LYS A 197 0.57 11.79 20.68
N GLU A 198 1.60 11.70 21.50
CA GLU A 198 1.72 12.52 22.72
C GLU A 198 2.05 13.97 22.34
N GLU A 199 1.92 14.89 23.30
CA GLU A 199 2.30 16.30 23.12
C GLU A 199 3.78 16.50 22.75
N ASN A 200 4.65 15.53 23.09
CA ASN A 200 6.07 15.51 22.71
C ASN A 200 6.29 15.09 21.23
N GLY A 201 5.23 14.71 20.51
CA GLY A 201 5.26 14.29 19.10
C GLY A 201 5.57 12.81 18.86
N LYS A 202 5.92 12.03 19.88
CA LYS A 202 6.15 10.59 19.78
C LYS A 202 4.85 9.85 19.58
N ARG A 203 4.92 8.76 18.81
CA ARG A 203 3.77 7.92 18.51
C ARG A 203 3.65 6.74 19.45
N PHE A 204 2.42 6.30 19.64
CA PHE A 204 2.08 5.07 20.35
C PHE A 204 0.93 4.34 19.64
N ALA A 205 0.81 3.05 19.94
CA ALA A 205 -0.43 2.30 19.77
C ALA A 205 -1.01 2.01 21.15
N ALA A 206 -2.33 2.09 21.28
CA ALA A 206 -3.05 1.78 22.51
C ALA A 206 -4.41 1.12 22.22
N PHE A 207 -4.89 0.31 23.16
CA PHE A 207 -6.30 -0.04 23.21
C PHE A 207 -7.10 1.11 23.81
N THR A 208 -8.39 1.15 23.53
CA THR A 208 -9.34 1.96 24.30
C THR A 208 -9.93 1.14 25.45
N PRO A 209 -10.56 1.78 26.47
CA PRO A 209 -11.38 1.08 27.44
C PRO A 209 -12.38 0.14 26.77
N SER A 210 -12.63 -1.00 27.42
CA SER A 210 -13.64 -1.96 26.99
C SER A 210 -15.03 -1.44 27.36
N ASP A 211 -15.54 -0.52 26.54
CA ASP A 211 -16.82 0.17 26.75
C ASP A 211 -17.65 0.13 25.46
N PRO A 212 -18.81 -0.57 25.44
CA PRO A 212 -19.68 -0.63 24.27
C PRO A 212 -20.15 0.74 23.76
N SER A 213 -20.33 1.73 24.65
CA SER A 213 -20.74 3.08 24.26
C SER A 213 -19.61 3.81 23.53
N LEU A 214 -18.36 3.60 23.97
CA LEU A 214 -17.18 4.12 23.28
C LEU A 214 -17.01 3.48 21.91
N PHE A 215 -17.15 2.17 21.80
CA PHE A 215 -17.05 1.50 20.50
C PHE A 215 -18.11 2.00 19.52
N SER A 216 -19.34 2.19 19.99
CA SER A 216 -20.43 2.77 19.18
C SER A 216 -20.06 4.18 18.71
N ALA A 217 -19.51 5.01 19.60
CA ALA A 217 -19.06 6.36 19.23
C ALA A 217 -17.92 6.35 18.19
N MET A 218 -16.96 5.43 18.29
CA MET A 218 -15.88 5.26 17.31
C MET A 218 -16.42 4.81 15.93
N ILE A 219 -17.50 4.03 15.90
CA ILE A 219 -18.12 3.56 14.66
C ILE A 219 -18.94 4.68 13.99
N GLU A 220 -19.70 5.45 14.77
CA GLU A 220 -20.64 6.44 14.26
C GLU A 220 -20.00 7.80 13.92
N LYS A 221 -18.85 8.10 14.53
CA LYS A 221 -18.18 9.40 14.41
C LYS A 221 -16.73 9.21 14.02
N ASP A 222 -16.16 10.21 13.35
CA ASP A 222 -14.73 10.25 13.11
C ASP A 222 -13.98 10.42 14.45
N PHE A 223 -13.20 9.40 14.81
CA PHE A 223 -12.40 9.37 16.03
C PHE A 223 -10.96 9.88 15.80
N CYS A 224 -10.62 10.31 14.58
CA CYS A 224 -9.36 11.01 14.31
C CYS A 224 -9.39 12.40 14.94
N GLY A 225 -8.27 12.84 15.50
CA GLY A 225 -8.16 14.13 16.19
C GLY A 225 -8.77 14.17 17.60
N VAL A 226 -9.39 13.09 18.07
CA VAL A 226 -9.90 13.00 19.45
C VAL A 226 -8.73 13.09 20.44
N THR A 227 -8.89 13.94 21.45
CA THR A 227 -7.94 14.12 22.54
C THR A 227 -8.29 13.25 23.74
N GLY A 228 -7.27 12.90 24.52
CA GLY A 228 -7.45 12.11 25.74
C GLY A 228 -6.15 11.90 26.48
N ARG A 229 -6.13 10.89 27.35
CA ARG A 229 -4.94 10.46 28.08
C ARG A 229 -4.56 9.04 27.73
N VAL A 230 -3.26 8.83 27.48
CA VAL A 230 -2.67 7.51 27.32
C VAL A 230 -1.83 7.16 28.55
N VAL A 231 -1.91 5.91 29.00
CA VAL A 231 -1.08 5.36 30.08
C VAL A 231 -0.62 3.95 29.71
N SER A 232 0.66 3.68 29.92
CA SER A 232 1.23 2.33 29.83
C SER A 232 1.13 1.60 31.18
N LYS A 233 0.51 0.41 31.19
CA LYS A 233 0.41 -0.46 32.36
C LYS A 233 0.48 -1.93 31.93
N ASP A 234 1.27 -2.74 32.63
CA ASP A 234 1.41 -4.19 32.38
C ASP A 234 1.73 -4.52 30.91
N LYS A 235 2.59 -3.71 30.28
CA LYS A 235 2.99 -3.79 28.85
C LYS A 235 1.84 -3.53 27.85
N ILE A 236 0.74 -2.95 28.30
CA ILE A 236 -0.39 -2.54 27.48
C ILE A 236 -0.57 -1.03 27.62
N ASN A 237 -0.73 -0.34 26.50
CA ASN A 237 -1.09 1.07 26.49
C ASN A 237 -2.60 1.20 26.40
N LEU A 238 -3.17 2.05 27.25
CA LEU A 238 -4.60 2.35 27.28
C LEU A 238 -4.80 3.85 27.01
N PHE A 239 -5.58 4.17 25.98
CA PHE A 239 -5.99 5.54 25.67
C PHE A 239 -7.45 5.75 26.08
N THR A 240 -7.69 6.68 26.98
CA THR A 240 -9.02 7.08 27.43
C THR A 240 -9.32 8.47 26.83
N PRO A 241 -10.35 8.61 25.98
CA PRO A 241 -10.75 9.91 25.43
C PRO A 241 -11.26 10.83 26.54
N ASP A 242 -11.18 12.15 26.30
CA ASP A 242 -11.71 13.20 27.18
C ASP A 242 -13.25 13.17 27.32
#